data_AF-A0A0K1Q912-F1
#
_entry.id   AF-A0A0K1Q912-F1
#
_cell.length_a   1.000
_cell.length_b   1.000
_cell.length_c   1.000
_cell.angle_alpha   90.00
_cell.angle_beta   90.00
_cell.angle_gamma   90.00
#
_symmetry.space_group_name_H-M   'P 1'
#
loop_
_entity.id
_entity.type
_entity.pdbx_description
1 polymer ?
#
loop_
_entity_poly.entity_id
_entity_poly.type
_entity_poly.pdbx_seq_one_letter_code
_entity_poly.pdbx_strand_id
1 'polypeptide(L)'
;MRASASRSIAGGLLLALAACNAEFRFDERASVEDAGSRETSTADVDDGDETFACKADVDCAVPGLRCDVASGRCVACLEEAHCTLPSRAHCDLDTMECVGCLTHEQCGPRQRCEDVTHTCVDTCFDADDVCPTPGFVCDGSSHRCIECTYAANCASSPRRPYCETVTGRCVECLGNAQCPKDKPRCDRCAGRCVGCLGSNECGPGQVCDPGTFTCVALH
;
A
#
# COMPACT_ATOMS: atom_id res chain seq x y z
N MET A 1 -28.12 33.15 17.33
CA MET A 1 -28.16 33.38 15.86
C MET A 1 -26.74 33.77 15.47
N ARG A 2 -25.94 33.07 14.66
CA ARG A 2 -26.09 32.13 13.54
C ARG A 2 -24.85 31.21 13.58
N ALA A 3 -25.01 29.89 13.56
CA ALA A 3 -25.02 28.99 12.40
C ALA A 3 -23.63 28.40 12.06
N SER A 4 -23.59 27.07 12.14
CA SER A 4 -22.52 26.15 11.79
C SER A 4 -22.19 26.18 10.29
N ALA A 5 -20.93 25.93 9.93
CA ALA A 5 -20.55 25.50 8.58
C ALA A 5 -19.35 24.54 8.66
N SER A 6 -19.68 23.27 8.93
CA SER A 6 -18.86 22.11 8.58
C SER A 6 -18.60 22.13 7.07
N ARG A 7 -17.33 22.13 6.65
CA ARG A 7 -16.94 21.92 5.25
C ARG A 7 -16.29 20.55 5.15
N SER A 8 -17.08 19.61 4.67
CA SER A 8 -16.68 18.27 4.24
C SER A 8 -15.55 18.35 3.22
N ILE A 9 -14.38 17.80 3.57
CA ILE A 9 -13.28 17.52 2.63
C ILE A 9 -13.56 16.13 2.05
N ALA A 10 -14.55 16.05 1.17
CA ALA A 10 -14.81 14.89 0.33
C ALA A 10 -14.49 15.30 -1.11
N GLY A 11 -13.21 15.27 -1.48
CA GLY A 11 -12.78 15.73 -2.81
C GLY A 11 -11.36 15.37 -3.25
N GLY A 12 -10.65 14.50 -2.52
CA GLY A 12 -9.25 14.18 -2.84
C GLY A 12 -9.01 12.83 -3.54
N LEU A 13 -9.97 11.90 -3.51
CA LEU A 13 -9.69 10.49 -3.83
C LEU A 13 -9.97 10.09 -5.30
N LEU A 14 -10.38 11.02 -6.15
CA LEU A 14 -10.83 10.69 -7.52
C LEU A 14 -9.76 10.81 -8.62
N LEU A 15 -8.55 11.27 -8.32
CA LEU A 15 -7.51 11.50 -9.36
C LEU A 15 -6.58 10.32 -9.62
N ALA A 16 -6.52 9.32 -8.75
CA ALA A 16 -5.65 8.14 -8.95
C ALA A 16 -6.29 7.01 -9.79
N LEU A 17 -7.62 7.04 -9.94
CA LEU A 17 -8.38 5.97 -10.61
C LEU A 17 -8.35 6.06 -12.14
N ALA A 18 -7.95 7.20 -12.71
CA ALA A 18 -8.01 7.41 -14.17
C ALA A 18 -6.85 6.76 -14.95
N ALA A 19 -5.77 6.36 -14.28
CA ALA A 19 -4.57 5.79 -14.94
C ALA A 19 -4.57 4.25 -15.00
N CYS A 20 -5.39 3.61 -14.16
CA CYS A 20 -5.57 2.17 -14.15
C CYS A 20 -6.90 1.87 -14.84
N ASN A 21 -6.91 0.93 -15.80
CA ASN A 21 -8.14 0.32 -16.30
C ASN A 21 -8.78 -0.58 -15.22
N ALA A 22 -8.92 -0.05 -14.00
CA ALA A 22 -9.75 -0.62 -12.97
C ALA A 22 -11.17 -0.13 -13.25
N GLU A 23 -11.83 -0.78 -14.20
CA GLU A 23 -13.28 -0.87 -14.13
C GLU A 23 -13.59 -1.62 -12.84
N PHE A 24 -13.81 -0.88 -11.74
CA PHE A 24 -14.46 -1.41 -10.56
C PHE A 24 -15.88 -1.77 -10.99
N ARG A 25 -16.06 -2.98 -11.53
CA ARG A 25 -17.37 -3.63 -11.50
C ARG A 25 -17.67 -3.91 -10.02
N PHE A 26 -18.34 -2.95 -9.40
CA PHE A 26 -19.23 -3.28 -8.29
C PHE A 26 -20.30 -4.21 -8.88
N ASP A 27 -20.06 -5.51 -8.80
CA ASP A 27 -21.08 -6.54 -9.03
C ASP A 27 -22.07 -6.41 -7.87
N GLU A 28 -23.12 -5.62 -8.10
CA GLU A 28 -24.27 -5.48 -7.22
C GLU A 28 -25.00 -6.84 -7.20
N ARG A 29 -24.47 -7.77 -6.39
CA ARG A 29 -25.02 -9.10 -6.25
C ARG A 29 -26.31 -9.00 -5.46
N ALA A 30 -27.38 -9.01 -6.25
CA ALA A 30 -28.73 -9.43 -5.94
C ALA A 30 -28.95 -10.01 -4.54
N SER A 31 -29.85 -9.35 -3.81
CA SER A 31 -30.60 -9.88 -2.68
C SER A 31 -31.09 -11.30 -2.98
N VAL A 32 -30.59 -12.28 -2.23
CA VAL A 32 -31.27 -13.56 -2.04
C VAL A 32 -31.62 -13.64 -0.56
N GLU A 33 -32.86 -13.26 -0.27
CA GLU A 33 -33.59 -13.76 0.88
C GLU A 33 -33.97 -15.21 0.56
N ASP A 34 -33.55 -16.19 1.37
CA ASP A 34 -34.46 -17.22 1.85
C ASP A 34 -33.91 -17.98 3.07
N ALA A 35 -34.84 -18.66 3.71
CA ALA A 35 -34.99 -19.03 5.09
C ALA A 35 -34.03 -20.09 5.63
N GLY A 36 -33.75 -19.95 6.93
CA GLY A 36 -34.25 -20.91 7.91
C GLY A 36 -33.64 -22.29 7.89
N SER A 37 -32.66 -22.50 8.78
CA SER A 37 -32.50 -23.80 9.44
C SER A 37 -32.18 -23.56 10.90
N ARG A 38 -33.11 -24.04 11.72
CA ARG A 38 -33.21 -23.89 13.17
C ARG A 38 -32.62 -25.16 13.77
N GLU A 39 -31.38 -25.12 14.18
CA GLU A 39 -30.78 -26.21 14.97
C GLU A 39 -30.90 -25.84 16.44
N THR A 40 -31.78 -26.56 17.13
CA THR A 40 -31.97 -26.47 18.58
C THR A 40 -30.90 -27.34 19.22
N SER A 41 -29.96 -26.72 19.93
CA SER A 41 -29.00 -27.43 20.78
C SER A 41 -29.00 -26.78 22.15
N THR A 42 -29.84 -27.33 23.02
CA THR A 42 -29.77 -27.15 24.48
C THR A 42 -28.73 -28.12 25.03
N ALA A 43 -27.65 -27.59 25.60
CA ALA A 43 -26.91 -28.22 26.69
C ALA A 43 -26.02 -27.17 27.38
N ASP A 44 -26.40 -26.84 28.61
CA ASP A 44 -25.68 -26.00 29.55
C ASP A 44 -24.29 -26.58 29.88
N VAL A 45 -23.24 -25.77 29.69
CA VAL A 45 -21.97 -25.86 30.41
C VAL A 45 -21.42 -24.43 30.61
N ASP A 46 -21.48 -24.00 31.88
CA ASP A 46 -20.54 -23.15 32.62
C ASP A 46 -20.13 -21.75 32.10
N ASP A 47 -20.25 -20.81 33.03
CA ASP A 47 -19.88 -19.39 33.04
C ASP A 47 -18.44 -19.13 32.55
N GLY A 48 -18.26 -18.45 31.43
CA GLY A 48 -16.94 -18.08 30.92
C GLY A 48 -16.92 -17.69 29.44
N ASP A 49 -17.57 -16.58 29.10
CA ASP A 49 -17.26 -15.83 27.87
C ASP A 49 -15.86 -15.21 28.03
N GLU A 50 -14.83 -16.06 28.02
CA GLU A 50 -13.44 -15.63 27.90
C GLU A 50 -13.25 -15.16 26.44
N THR A 51 -13.69 -13.94 26.18
CA THR A 51 -13.04 -13.12 25.15
C THR A 51 -11.55 -13.26 25.40
N PHE A 52 -10.81 -13.81 24.43
CA PHE A 52 -9.36 -14.05 24.50
C PHE A 52 -8.63 -12.69 24.57
N ALA A 53 -8.73 -12.05 25.73
CA ALA A 53 -8.08 -10.81 26.08
C ALA A 53 -6.74 -11.16 26.70
N CYS A 54 -5.68 -10.53 26.23
CA CYS A 54 -4.39 -10.66 26.89
C CYS A 54 -4.47 -10.01 28.28
N LYS A 55 -3.75 -10.58 29.25
CA LYS A 55 -3.55 -10.00 30.60
C LYS A 55 -2.08 -9.63 30.81
N ALA A 56 -1.18 -10.26 30.06
CA ALA A 56 0.25 -9.97 30.00
C ALA A 56 0.81 -10.25 28.60
N ASP A 57 2.01 -9.74 28.32
CA ASP A 57 2.69 -9.92 27.02
C ASP A 57 2.87 -11.39 26.63
N VAL A 58 3.00 -12.28 27.62
CA VAL A 58 3.16 -13.73 27.41
C VAL A 58 1.92 -14.39 26.82
N ASP A 59 0.75 -13.76 26.95
CA ASP A 59 -0.50 -14.26 26.39
C ASP A 59 -0.57 -13.99 24.87
N CYS A 60 0.31 -13.14 24.34
CA CYS A 60 0.39 -12.84 22.93
C CYS A 60 1.15 -13.94 22.19
N ALA A 61 0.44 -14.69 21.36
CA ALA A 61 0.99 -15.81 20.59
C ALA A 61 2.13 -15.42 19.63
N VAL A 62 2.18 -14.15 19.22
CA VAL A 62 3.25 -13.62 18.35
C VAL A 62 4.33 -12.99 19.23
N PRO A 63 5.58 -13.51 19.20
CA PRO A 63 6.69 -12.93 19.93
C PRO A 63 6.92 -11.47 19.52
N GLY A 64 7.08 -10.59 20.51
CA GLY A 64 7.32 -9.17 20.28
C GLY A 64 6.08 -8.29 20.40
N LEU A 65 4.86 -8.86 20.39
CA LEU A 65 3.67 -8.08 20.73
C LEU A 65 3.60 -7.78 22.23
N ARG A 66 2.85 -6.73 22.56
CA ARG A 66 2.60 -6.25 23.91
C ARG A 66 1.12 -6.29 24.21
N CYS A 67 0.80 -6.62 25.45
CA CYS A 67 -0.57 -6.65 25.89
C CYS A 67 -1.02 -5.26 26.34
N ASP A 68 -1.92 -4.63 25.56
CA ASP A 68 -2.71 -3.52 26.06
C ASP A 68 -3.78 -4.06 27.02
N VAL A 69 -3.47 -4.06 28.32
CA VAL A 69 -4.37 -4.54 29.37
C VAL A 69 -5.67 -3.73 29.47
N ALA A 70 -5.71 -2.50 28.95
CA ALA A 70 -6.92 -1.68 28.97
C ALA A 70 -7.94 -2.14 27.92
N SER A 71 -7.47 -2.57 26.75
CA SER A 71 -8.33 -3.10 25.67
C SER A 71 -8.34 -4.63 25.57
N GLY A 72 -7.44 -5.32 26.28
CA GLY A 72 -7.23 -6.76 26.17
C GLY A 72 -6.58 -7.19 24.84
N ARG A 73 -5.98 -6.26 24.08
CA ARG A 73 -5.45 -6.54 22.74
C ARG A 73 -3.94 -6.68 22.74
N CYS A 74 -3.44 -7.65 21.98
CA CYS A 74 -2.03 -7.73 21.64
C CYS A 74 -1.72 -6.74 20.51
N VAL A 75 -0.88 -5.75 20.81
CA VAL A 75 -0.46 -4.66 19.91
C VAL A 75 1.03 -4.68 19.67
N ALA A 76 1.53 -3.96 18.66
CA ALA A 76 2.96 -3.98 18.36
C ALA A 76 3.78 -3.21 19.40
N CYS A 77 3.21 -2.12 19.93
CA CYS A 77 3.88 -1.29 20.91
C CYS A 77 2.87 -0.57 21.81
N LEU A 78 3.33 -0.19 23.00
CA LEU A 78 2.66 0.72 23.94
C LEU A 78 3.54 1.95 24.27
N GLU A 79 4.79 1.91 23.83
CA GLU A 79 5.80 2.94 24.04
C GLU A 79 6.95 2.72 23.06
N GLU A 80 7.75 3.76 22.85
CA GLU A 80 8.89 3.80 21.93
C GLU A 80 9.89 2.66 22.15
N ALA A 81 10.15 2.29 23.42
CA ALA A 81 11.15 1.27 23.77
C ALA A 81 10.80 -0.13 23.24
N HIS A 82 9.54 -0.38 22.89
CA HIS A 82 9.11 -1.63 22.27
C HIS A 82 9.51 -1.74 20.79
N CYS A 83 9.76 -0.60 20.14
CA CYS A 83 10.07 -0.50 18.73
C CYS A 83 11.59 -0.55 18.51
N THR A 84 12.14 -1.76 18.52
CA THR A 84 13.60 -1.99 18.46
C THR A 84 14.19 -1.99 17.03
N LEU A 85 13.33 -1.99 16.01
CA LEU A 85 13.77 -1.96 14.62
C LEU A 85 14.09 -0.52 14.20
N PRO A 86 15.31 -0.21 13.71
CA PRO A 86 15.67 1.16 13.32
C PRO A 86 14.77 1.76 12.24
N SER A 87 14.18 0.93 11.37
CA SER A 87 13.25 1.37 10.32
C SER A 87 11.83 1.64 10.83
N ARG A 88 11.52 1.24 12.07
CA ARG A 88 10.24 1.39 12.74
C ARG A 88 10.48 1.61 14.23
N ALA A 89 11.13 2.72 14.57
CA ALA A 89 11.63 2.99 15.91
C ALA A 89 10.62 3.73 16.79
N HIS A 90 9.50 4.18 16.22
CA HIS A 90 8.51 5.01 16.92
C HIS A 90 7.20 4.27 17.12
N CYS A 91 6.56 4.49 18.27
CA CYS A 91 5.28 3.89 18.58
C CYS A 91 4.16 4.88 18.32
N ASP A 92 3.31 4.58 17.33
CA ASP A 92 2.07 5.31 17.13
C ASP A 92 1.06 4.86 18.20
N LEU A 93 0.70 5.75 19.12
CA LEU A 93 -0.23 5.44 20.21
C LEU A 93 -1.70 5.48 19.77
N ASP A 94 -2.01 6.04 18.60
CA ASP A 94 -3.36 6.05 18.05
C ASP A 94 -3.68 4.70 17.39
N THR A 95 -2.70 4.08 16.72
CA THR A 95 -2.83 2.80 16.03
C THR A 95 -2.21 1.61 16.79
N MET A 96 -1.35 1.88 17.77
CA MET A 96 -0.53 0.92 18.53
C MET A 96 0.41 0.09 17.63
N GLU A 97 0.92 0.72 16.57
CA GLU A 97 1.86 0.15 15.61
C GLU A 97 3.24 0.81 15.68
N CYS A 98 4.30 0.01 15.49
CA CYS A 98 5.63 0.58 15.32
C CYS A 98 5.79 1.15 13.91
N VAL A 99 6.05 2.45 13.83
CA VAL A 99 6.22 3.21 12.60
C VAL A 99 7.61 3.81 12.49
N GLY A 100 7.98 4.22 11.27
CA GLY A 100 9.29 4.84 11.01
C GLY A 100 9.39 6.29 11.49
N CYS A 101 8.26 7.00 11.58
CA CYS A 101 8.16 8.36 12.11
C CYS A 101 6.69 8.77 12.31
N LEU A 102 6.47 9.73 13.19
CA LEU A 102 5.22 10.46 13.44
C LEU A 102 5.39 11.96 13.14
N THR A 103 6.59 12.48 13.34
CA THR A 103 6.94 13.88 13.08
C THR A 103 8.20 13.97 12.22
N HIS A 104 8.40 15.13 11.61
CA HIS A 104 9.54 15.37 10.73
C HIS A 104 10.88 15.35 11.50
N GLU A 105 10.86 15.71 12.78
CA GLU A 105 12.05 15.80 13.64
C GLU A 105 12.64 14.44 14.02
N GLN A 106 11.84 13.37 13.87
CA GLN A 106 12.26 11.99 14.11
C GLN A 106 13.06 11.42 12.93
N CYS A 107 13.02 12.08 11.78
CA CYS A 107 13.77 11.67 10.60
C CYS A 107 15.19 12.23 10.58
N GLY A 108 16.06 11.60 9.79
CA GLY A 108 17.43 12.05 9.60
C GLY A 108 17.54 13.38 8.87
N PRO A 109 18.78 13.90 8.71
CA PRO A 109 19.00 15.11 7.93
C PRO A 109 18.50 14.93 6.49
N ARG A 110 17.85 15.96 5.94
CA ARG A 110 17.25 15.96 4.59
C ARG A 110 16.22 14.84 4.40
N GLN A 111 15.47 14.53 5.46
CA GLN A 111 14.34 13.63 5.41
C GLN A 111 13.13 14.30 6.07
N ARG A 112 11.94 13.84 5.70
CA ARG A 112 10.70 14.22 6.36
C ARG A 112 9.84 13.00 6.61
N CYS A 113 8.92 13.12 7.56
CA CYS A 113 7.93 12.08 7.74
C CYS A 113 6.85 12.18 6.67
N GLU A 114 6.55 11.07 6.00
CA GLU A 114 5.39 10.96 5.13
C GLU A 114 4.16 10.59 5.98
N ASP A 115 3.17 11.48 6.05
CA ASP A 115 2.06 11.39 7.01
C ASP A 115 1.19 10.14 6.84
N VAL A 116 1.14 9.56 5.63
CA VAL A 116 0.29 8.39 5.34
C VAL A 116 1.02 7.08 5.59
N THR A 117 2.28 6.99 5.18
CA THR A 117 3.04 5.74 5.30
C THR A 117 3.84 5.68 6.60
N HIS A 118 3.93 6.79 7.33
CA HIS A 118 4.74 6.94 8.54
C HIS A 118 6.19 6.47 8.35
N THR A 119 6.74 6.79 7.17
CA THR A 119 8.11 6.47 6.79
C THR A 119 8.89 7.75 6.52
N CYS A 120 10.14 7.80 6.97
CA CYS A 120 11.05 8.86 6.58
C CYS A 120 11.39 8.75 5.09
N VAL A 121 11.10 9.82 4.35
CA VAL A 121 11.40 9.93 2.92
C VAL A 121 12.45 11.02 2.70
N ASP A 122 13.35 10.76 1.75
CA ASP A 122 14.40 11.70 1.37
C ASP A 122 13.79 12.96 0.73
N THR A 123 14.25 14.12 1.18
CA THR A 123 13.81 15.44 0.70
C THR A 123 14.96 16.23 0.08
N CYS A 124 14.55 17.21 -0.72
CA CYS A 124 15.44 18.16 -1.32
C CYS A 124 14.75 19.53 -1.39
N PHE A 125 15.54 20.60 -1.31
CA PHE A 125 15.02 21.96 -1.32
C PHE A 125 15.04 22.52 -2.73
N ASP A 126 16.15 22.36 -3.44
CA ASP A 126 16.34 22.88 -4.80
C ASP A 126 16.90 21.83 -5.75
N ALA A 127 16.85 22.08 -7.06
CA ALA A 127 17.29 21.14 -8.09
C ALA A 127 18.79 20.78 -8.03
N ASP A 128 19.61 21.63 -7.41
CA ASP A 128 21.06 21.43 -7.25
C ASP A 128 21.41 20.56 -6.03
N ASP A 129 20.43 20.24 -5.20
CA ASP A 129 20.65 19.37 -4.05
C ASP A 129 20.93 17.92 -4.46
N VAL A 130 21.90 17.32 -3.78
CA VAL A 130 22.19 15.89 -3.92
C VAL A 130 21.25 15.09 -3.02
N CYS A 131 20.45 14.22 -3.63
CA CYS A 131 19.63 13.26 -2.92
C CYS A 131 20.49 12.23 -2.17
N PRO A 132 20.16 11.88 -0.91
CA PRO A 132 20.91 10.88 -0.14
C PRO A 132 20.95 9.52 -0.83
N THR A 133 19.84 9.11 -1.45
CA THR A 133 19.76 7.88 -2.22
C THR A 133 20.46 8.03 -3.60
N PRO A 134 21.48 7.21 -3.91
CA PRO A 134 22.18 7.29 -5.19
C PRO A 134 21.25 7.08 -6.38
N GLY A 135 21.39 7.91 -7.42
CA GLY A 135 20.60 7.84 -8.64
C GLY A 135 19.24 8.53 -8.57
N PHE A 136 18.84 9.04 -7.41
CA PHE A 136 17.63 9.84 -7.26
C PHE A 136 17.91 11.29 -7.61
N VAL A 137 16.89 11.97 -8.14
CA VAL A 137 16.89 13.37 -8.52
C VAL A 137 15.89 14.16 -7.69
N CYS A 138 16.20 15.43 -7.47
CA CYS A 138 15.28 16.32 -6.78
C CYS A 138 14.13 16.71 -7.71
N ASP A 139 12.89 16.41 -7.32
CA ASP A 139 11.73 17.08 -7.90
C ASP A 139 11.47 18.39 -7.18
N GLY A 140 11.86 19.50 -7.83
CA GLY A 140 11.68 20.84 -7.30
C GLY A 140 10.22 21.26 -7.07
N SER A 141 9.24 20.53 -7.61
CA SER A 141 7.82 20.82 -7.38
C SER A 141 7.30 20.22 -6.08
N SER A 142 7.74 19.01 -5.74
CA SER A 142 7.30 18.29 -4.54
C SER A 142 8.29 18.35 -3.38
N HIS A 143 9.51 18.85 -3.63
CA HIS A 143 10.64 18.86 -2.69
C HIS A 143 11.01 17.44 -2.21
N ARG A 144 10.85 16.46 -3.09
CA ARG A 144 11.12 15.04 -2.83
C ARG A 144 12.22 14.53 -3.72
N CYS A 145 13.04 13.65 -3.15
CA CYS A 145 13.95 12.84 -3.92
C CYS A 145 13.16 11.69 -4.56
N ILE A 146 13.08 11.70 -5.88
CA ILE A 146 12.41 10.67 -6.69
C ILE A 146 13.40 10.06 -7.67
N GLU A 147 13.05 8.94 -8.28
CA GLU A 147 13.99 8.25 -9.16
C GLU A 147 14.17 8.98 -10.49
N CYS A 148 13.12 9.64 -10.98
CA CYS A 148 13.17 10.36 -12.25
C CYS A 148 12.16 11.50 -12.33
N THR A 149 12.55 12.57 -13.01
CA THR A 149 11.66 13.62 -13.52
C THR A 149 11.54 13.55 -15.05
N TYR A 150 12.46 12.84 -15.71
CA TYR A 150 12.44 12.57 -17.15
C TYR A 150 13.20 11.28 -17.49
N ALA A 151 12.99 10.75 -18.70
CA ALA A 151 13.48 9.43 -19.11
C ALA A 151 15.01 9.25 -19.00
N ALA A 152 15.81 10.32 -19.15
CA ALA A 152 17.27 10.17 -19.08
C ALA A 152 17.78 9.87 -17.66
N ASN A 153 17.00 10.18 -16.61
CA ASN A 153 17.35 9.75 -15.25
C ASN A 153 17.35 8.21 -15.12
N CYS A 154 16.52 7.55 -15.92
CA CYS A 154 16.39 6.09 -15.95
C CYS A 154 17.41 5.39 -16.86
N ALA A 155 18.33 6.13 -17.50
CA ALA A 155 19.25 5.56 -18.49
C ALA A 155 20.21 4.50 -17.90
N SER A 156 20.49 4.58 -16.60
CA SER A 156 21.29 3.58 -15.87
C SER A 156 20.53 2.29 -15.54
N SER A 157 19.21 2.29 -15.74
CA SER A 157 18.30 1.17 -15.43
C SER A 157 17.81 0.49 -16.71
N PRO A 158 18.56 -0.47 -17.29
CA PRO A 158 18.21 -1.07 -18.59
C PRO A 158 16.87 -1.83 -18.57
N ARG A 159 16.42 -2.29 -17.40
CA ARG A 159 15.11 -2.96 -17.25
C ARG A 159 13.95 -1.99 -17.03
N ARG A 160 14.23 -0.73 -16.71
CA ARG A 160 13.24 0.29 -16.38
C ARG A 160 13.63 1.62 -17.04
N PRO A 161 13.70 1.70 -18.38
CA PRO A 161 14.31 2.84 -19.07
C PRO A 161 13.38 4.05 -19.19
N TYR A 162 12.10 3.93 -18.84
CA TYR A 162 11.12 5.01 -18.97
C TYR A 162 10.84 5.66 -17.63
N CYS A 163 10.53 6.96 -17.65
CA CYS A 163 10.13 7.67 -16.44
C CYS A 163 8.61 7.84 -16.39
N GLU A 164 7.96 7.30 -15.36
CA GLU A 164 6.58 7.61 -15.03
C GLU A 164 6.55 8.86 -14.15
N THR A 165 6.30 10.01 -14.77
CA THR A 165 6.43 11.33 -14.14
C THR A 165 5.38 11.58 -13.06
N VAL A 166 4.24 10.87 -13.08
CA VAL A 166 3.21 11.02 -12.03
C VAL A 166 3.69 10.42 -10.71
N THR A 167 4.38 9.28 -10.78
CA THR A 167 4.87 8.58 -9.57
C THR A 167 6.34 8.88 -9.28
N GLY A 168 7.06 9.48 -10.23
CA GLY A 168 8.49 9.76 -10.12
C GLY A 168 9.37 8.51 -10.17
N ARG A 169 8.88 7.43 -10.79
CA ARG A 169 9.55 6.13 -10.80
C ARG A 169 9.96 5.75 -12.20
N CYS A 170 11.12 5.10 -12.31
CA CYS A 170 11.48 4.44 -13.54
C CYS A 170 10.59 3.19 -13.73
N VAL A 171 10.18 2.89 -14.95
CA VAL A 171 9.27 1.77 -15.26
C VAL A 171 9.75 1.07 -16.52
N GLU A 172 9.38 -0.21 -16.65
CA GLU A 172 9.68 -1.02 -17.83
C GLU A 172 8.90 -0.53 -19.05
N CYS A 173 7.70 0.01 -18.83
CA CYS A 173 6.84 0.52 -19.89
C CYS A 173 5.84 1.58 -19.36
N LEU A 174 5.48 2.49 -20.24
CA LEU A 174 4.36 3.44 -20.16
C LEU A 174 3.22 3.05 -21.13
N GLY A 175 3.49 2.14 -22.07
CA GLY A 175 2.50 1.58 -22.98
C GLY A 175 2.98 0.34 -23.75
N ASN A 176 2.03 -0.37 -24.36
CA ASN A 176 2.26 -1.68 -25.00
C ASN A 176 3.36 -1.68 -26.07
N ALA A 177 3.56 -0.56 -26.78
CA ALA A 177 4.56 -0.45 -27.84
C ALA A 177 6.01 -0.55 -27.33
N GLN A 178 6.22 -0.36 -26.03
CA GLN A 178 7.53 -0.43 -25.37
C GLN A 178 7.84 -1.83 -24.84
N CYS A 179 6.88 -2.74 -24.93
CA CYS A 179 7.03 -4.09 -24.43
C CYS A 179 7.53 -5.07 -25.48
N PRO A 180 8.30 -6.09 -25.08
CA PRO A 180 8.79 -7.11 -25.99
C PRO A 180 7.66 -8.06 -26.41
N LYS A 181 7.87 -8.81 -27.50
CA LYS A 181 6.83 -9.67 -28.09
C LYS A 181 6.36 -10.81 -27.18
N ASP A 182 7.21 -11.27 -26.27
CA ASP A 182 6.91 -12.30 -25.27
C ASP A 182 6.04 -11.79 -24.12
N LYS A 183 6.01 -10.47 -23.89
CA LYS A 183 5.18 -9.81 -22.88
C LYS A 183 4.56 -8.54 -23.44
N PRO A 184 3.64 -8.63 -24.42
CA PRO A 184 3.27 -7.50 -25.28
C PRO A 184 2.40 -6.44 -24.60
N ARG A 185 1.99 -6.64 -23.35
CA ARG A 185 1.07 -5.75 -22.63
C ARG A 185 1.80 -4.99 -21.55
N CYS A 186 1.51 -3.71 -21.44
CA CYS A 186 2.03 -2.87 -20.37
C CYS A 186 0.99 -2.76 -19.25
N ASP A 187 1.27 -3.37 -18.10
CA ASP A 187 0.56 -3.05 -16.87
C ASP A 187 1.05 -1.68 -16.39
N ARG A 188 0.26 -0.64 -16.63
CA ARG A 188 0.58 0.73 -16.24
C ARG A 188 0.54 0.95 -14.73
N CYS A 189 -0.24 0.15 -13.99
CA CYS A 189 -0.32 0.27 -12.54
C CYS A 189 0.96 -0.27 -11.89
N ALA A 190 1.49 -1.37 -12.43
CA ALA A 190 2.77 -1.93 -11.99
C ALA A 190 4.00 -1.33 -12.70
N GLY A 191 3.81 -0.64 -13.83
CA GLY A 191 4.90 -0.14 -14.67
C GLY A 191 5.75 -1.26 -15.30
N ARG A 192 5.11 -2.38 -15.67
CA ARG A 192 5.77 -3.64 -16.07
C ARG A 192 5.14 -4.24 -17.32
N CYS A 193 5.96 -4.86 -18.15
CA CYS A 193 5.47 -5.67 -19.27
C CYS A 193 5.00 -7.06 -18.80
N VAL A 194 3.80 -7.45 -19.24
CA VAL A 194 3.11 -8.70 -18.91
C VAL A 194 2.59 -9.41 -20.16
N GLY A 195 2.22 -10.69 -20.03
CA GLY A 195 1.71 -11.48 -21.14
C GLY A 195 0.29 -11.07 -21.55
N CYS A 196 -0.56 -10.79 -20.56
CA CYS A 196 -1.95 -10.41 -20.74
C CYS A 196 -2.44 -9.55 -19.56
N LEU A 197 -3.43 -8.71 -19.81
CA LEU A 197 -4.22 -7.97 -18.82
C LEU A 197 -5.68 -8.45 -18.81
N GLY A 198 -6.12 -9.10 -19.89
CA GLY A 198 -7.44 -9.69 -20.02
C GLY A 198 -7.43 -10.95 -20.88
N SER A 199 -8.39 -11.85 -20.64
CA SER A 199 -8.47 -13.14 -21.34
C SER A 199 -8.74 -13.00 -22.85
N ASN A 200 -9.30 -11.88 -23.29
CA ASN A 200 -9.48 -11.54 -24.71
C ASN A 200 -8.15 -11.28 -25.45
N GLU A 201 -7.05 -11.15 -24.71
CA GLU A 201 -5.71 -10.94 -25.28
C GLU A 201 -4.95 -12.26 -25.44
N CYS A 202 -5.50 -13.35 -24.94
CA CYS A 202 -4.95 -14.70 -25.06
C CYS A 202 -5.49 -15.44 -26.29
N GLY A 203 -4.78 -16.50 -26.70
CA GLY A 203 -5.20 -17.34 -27.80
C GLY A 203 -6.46 -18.17 -27.48
N PRO A 204 -7.07 -18.81 -28.49
CA PRO A 204 -8.22 -19.67 -28.27
C PRO A 204 -7.89 -20.79 -27.27
N GLY A 205 -8.80 -21.03 -26.32
CA GLY A 205 -8.62 -22.02 -25.26
C GLY A 205 -7.72 -21.59 -24.10
N GLN A 206 -7.32 -20.31 -24.06
CA GLN A 206 -6.51 -19.74 -22.99
C GLN A 206 -7.27 -18.65 -22.23
N VAL A 207 -6.92 -18.49 -20.96
CA VAL A 207 -7.42 -17.44 -20.06
C VAL A 207 -6.22 -16.69 -19.49
N CYS A 208 -6.39 -15.40 -19.20
CA CYS A 208 -5.36 -14.66 -18.48
C CYS A 208 -5.43 -15.00 -16.99
N ASP A 209 -4.33 -15.50 -16.42
CA ASP A 209 -4.21 -15.72 -14.98
C ASP A 209 -3.96 -14.37 -14.27
N PRO A 210 -4.86 -13.92 -13.37
CA PRO A 210 -4.73 -12.65 -12.68
C PRO A 210 -3.58 -12.61 -11.64
N GLY A 211 -3.05 -13.77 -11.22
CA GLY A 211 -1.91 -13.84 -10.30
C GLY A 211 -0.57 -13.70 -11.00
N THR A 212 -0.45 -14.20 -12.22
CA THR A 212 0.82 -14.23 -12.98
C THR A 212 0.84 -13.29 -14.18
N PHE A 213 -0.32 -12.79 -14.61
CA PHE A 213 -0.50 -12.02 -15.85
C PHE A 213 0.05 -12.74 -17.10
N THR A 214 -0.15 -14.07 -17.13
CA THR A 214 0.23 -14.93 -18.24
C THR A 214 -0.98 -15.69 -18.80
N CYS A 215 -0.94 -15.98 -20.10
CA CYS A 215 -1.98 -16.78 -20.73
C CYS A 215 -1.78 -18.26 -20.42
N VAL A 216 -2.73 -18.84 -19.70
CA VAL A 216 -2.72 -20.26 -19.31
C VAL A 216 -3.85 -21.00 -20.03
N ALA A 217 -3.65 -22.28 -20.32
CA ALA A 217 -4.69 -23.10 -20.94
C ALA A 217 -5.85 -23.34 -19.96
N LEU A 218 -7.08 -23.35 -20.47
CA LEU A 218 -8.23 -23.87 -19.75
C LEU A 218 -8.12 -25.40 -19.74
N HIS A 219 -7.93 -25.97 -18.55
CA HIS A 219 -7.99 -27.42 -18.32
C HIS A 219 -9.38 -27.84 -17.87
#